data_AF-A0A2Y9N249-F1
#
_entry.id   AF-A0A2Y9N249-F1
#
_cell.length_a   1.000
_cell.length_b   1.000
_cell.length_c   1.000
_cell.angle_alpha   90.00
_cell.angle_beta   90.00
_cell.angle_gamma   90.00
#
_symmetry.space_group_name_H-M   'P 1'
#
loop_
_entity.id
_entity.type
_entity.pdbx_description
1 polymer ?
#
loop_
_entity_poly.entity_id
_entity_poly.type
_entity_poly.pdbx_seq_one_letter_code
_entity_poly.pdbx_strand_id
1 'polypeptide(L)'
;MLPPAHHHAFVRYRLEEAFRVALAGHPHPLPVLAYARLTHRSSGRFLSQDELVQTIGVSAALGTAGVVLWGDLSFSSSEEECWHLHDYLVSTLGPYVINVTRAAMACSHQRCHGHGRCAWQDPGQLEVFLHLEPDGSPGDWESFSCRCYWGWAGPTCQEPRPEEAT
;
A
#
# COMPACT_ATOMS: atom_id res chain seq x y z
N MET A 1 20.86 9.01 -8.02
CA MET A 1 19.44 8.86 -7.59
C MET A 1 18.60 8.61 -8.82
N LEU A 2 17.52 7.83 -8.72
CA LEU A 2 16.55 7.67 -9.80
C LEU A 2 15.78 9.00 -10.00
N PRO A 3 15.52 9.45 -11.25
CA PRO A 3 14.67 10.60 -11.51
C PRO A 3 13.25 10.38 -11.00
N PRO A 4 12.51 11.42 -10.55
CA PRO A 4 11.14 11.29 -10.03
C PRO A 4 10.19 10.52 -10.96
N ALA A 5 10.34 10.71 -12.28
CA ALA A 5 9.59 9.99 -13.31
C ALA A 5 9.70 8.44 -13.24
N HIS A 6 10.70 7.91 -12.55
CA HIS A 6 10.95 6.47 -12.43
C HIS A 6 10.61 5.92 -11.03
N HIS A 7 10.25 6.75 -10.06
CA HIS A 7 10.00 6.32 -8.68
C HIS A 7 8.83 5.35 -8.61
N HIS A 8 7.73 5.68 -9.28
CA HIS A 8 6.57 4.80 -9.39
C HIS A 8 6.97 3.43 -9.97
N ALA A 9 7.55 3.41 -11.17
CA ALA A 9 7.93 2.18 -11.85
C ALA A 9 8.87 1.32 -11.00
N PHE A 10 9.83 1.95 -10.30
CA PHE A 10 10.74 1.27 -9.39
C PHE A 10 9.99 0.55 -8.25
N VAL A 11 9.04 1.22 -7.60
CA VAL A 11 8.25 0.62 -6.51
C VAL A 11 7.33 -0.48 -7.06
N ARG A 12 6.60 -0.17 -8.14
CA ARG A 12 5.65 -1.08 -8.79
C ARG A 12 6.30 -2.40 -9.16
N TYR A 13 7.38 -2.37 -9.94
CA TYR A 13 8.00 -3.60 -10.45
C TYR A 13 8.61 -4.48 -9.36
N ARG A 14 9.09 -3.89 -8.25
CA ARG A 14 9.57 -4.67 -7.10
C ARG A 14 8.42 -5.40 -6.40
N LEU A 15 7.25 -4.77 -6.30
CA LEU A 15 6.07 -5.35 -5.68
C LEU A 15 5.41 -6.39 -6.58
N GLU A 16 5.31 -6.13 -7.88
CA GLU A 16 4.84 -7.11 -8.87
C GLU A 16 5.69 -8.38 -8.83
N GLU A 17 7.01 -8.24 -8.73
CA GLU A 17 7.91 -9.39 -8.58
C GLU A 17 7.68 -10.12 -7.26
N ALA A 18 7.47 -9.40 -6.15
CA ALA A 18 7.14 -10.02 -4.87
C ALA A 18 5.82 -10.81 -4.94
N PHE A 19 4.79 -10.29 -5.61
CA PHE A 19 3.53 -11.00 -5.84
C PHE A 19 3.73 -12.23 -6.75
N ARG A 20 4.52 -12.10 -7.81
CA ARG A 20 4.83 -13.22 -8.71
C ARG A 20 5.47 -14.37 -7.94
N VAL A 21 6.42 -14.08 -7.06
CA VAL A 21 7.07 -15.09 -6.20
C VAL A 21 6.11 -15.62 -5.13
N ALA A 22 5.27 -14.78 -4.52
CA ALA A 22 4.30 -15.18 -3.51
C ALA A 22 3.24 -16.18 -4.03
N LEU A 23 3.00 -16.20 -5.34
CA LEU A 23 2.11 -17.16 -6.01
C LEU A 23 2.82 -18.46 -6.43
N ALA A 24 4.16 -18.49 -6.46
CA ALA A 24 4.92 -19.63 -6.94
C ALA A 24 5.26 -20.59 -5.80
N GLY A 25 4.88 -21.86 -5.93
CA GLY A 25 5.33 -22.93 -5.03
C GLY A 25 4.65 -22.97 -3.65
N HIS A 26 3.52 -22.28 -3.48
CA HIS A 26 2.75 -22.27 -2.25
C HIS A 26 1.30 -22.66 -2.54
N PRO A 27 0.63 -23.41 -1.63
CA PRO A 27 -0.80 -23.70 -1.77
C PRO A 27 -1.65 -22.44 -1.90
N HIS A 28 -1.23 -21.37 -1.20
CA HIS A 28 -1.94 -20.09 -1.14
C HIS A 28 -0.96 -18.93 -1.33
N PRO A 29 -1.43 -17.79 -1.89
CA PRO A 29 -0.59 -16.60 -2.05
C PRO A 29 -0.05 -16.12 -0.69
N LEU A 30 1.27 -15.98 -0.58
CA LEU A 30 1.87 -15.39 0.63
C LEU A 30 1.52 -13.90 0.76
N PRO A 31 1.37 -13.38 2.00
CA PRO A 31 1.20 -11.94 2.22
C PRO A 31 2.48 -11.18 1.84
N VAL A 32 2.34 -10.16 1.00
CA VAL A 32 3.44 -9.25 0.64
C VAL A 32 3.39 -8.02 1.55
N LEU A 33 4.48 -7.79 2.28
CA LEU A 33 4.69 -6.62 3.14
C LEU A 33 5.78 -5.75 2.52
N ALA A 34 5.44 -4.54 2.09
CA ALA A 34 6.39 -3.63 1.47
C ALA A 34 7.26 -2.96 2.54
N TYR A 35 8.57 -2.96 2.37
CA TYR A 35 9.48 -2.24 3.27
C TYR A 35 9.72 -0.82 2.73
N ALA A 36 9.27 0.21 3.44
CA ALA A 36 9.33 1.60 2.99
C ALA A 36 10.16 2.45 3.96
N ARG A 37 11.12 3.20 3.41
CA ARG A 37 11.92 4.16 4.18
C ARG A 37 11.21 5.51 4.23
N LEU A 38 11.29 6.19 5.36
CA LEU A 38 10.69 7.52 5.53
C LEU A 38 11.53 8.67 4.98
N THR A 39 12.78 8.41 4.59
CA THR A 39 13.75 9.42 4.15
C THR A 39 14.54 9.02 2.91
N HIS A 40 14.98 10.02 2.16
CA HIS A 40 15.94 9.85 1.07
C HIS A 40 17.27 9.28 1.58
N ARG A 41 17.80 8.25 0.90
CA ARG A 41 19.10 7.63 1.26
C ARG A 41 20.28 8.57 1.17
N SER A 42 20.26 9.51 0.24
CA SER A 42 21.36 10.43 -0.02
C SER A 42 21.38 11.64 0.91
N SER A 43 20.20 12.16 1.30
CA SER A 43 20.07 13.43 2.01
C SER A 43 19.51 13.32 3.42
N GLY A 44 18.93 12.19 3.81
CA GLY A 44 18.25 12.05 5.11
C GLY A 44 16.93 12.82 5.21
N ARG A 45 16.57 13.63 4.20
CA ARG A 45 15.30 14.38 4.16
C ARG A 45 14.10 13.44 4.18
N PHE A 46 13.12 13.72 5.02
CA PHE A 46 11.83 13.05 5.00
C PHE A 46 11.14 13.15 3.63
N LEU A 47 10.45 12.08 3.25
CA LEU A 47 9.66 12.05 2.02
C LEU A 47 8.52 13.09 2.12
N SER A 48 8.29 13.81 1.04
CA SER A 48 7.09 14.64 0.90
C SER A 48 5.85 13.77 0.76
N GLN A 49 4.65 14.37 0.91
CA GLN A 49 3.40 13.64 0.70
C GLN A 49 3.32 13.01 -0.70
N ASP A 50 3.74 13.72 -1.76
CA ASP A 50 3.76 13.17 -3.13
C ASP A 50 4.68 11.94 -3.24
N GLU A 51 5.83 11.96 -2.55
CA GLU A 51 6.74 10.82 -2.51
C GLU A 51 6.17 9.64 -1.68
N LEU A 52 5.34 9.92 -0.67
CA LEU A 52 4.57 8.89 0.05
C LEU A 52 3.49 8.27 -0.84
N VAL A 53 2.85 9.05 -1.72
CA VAL A 53 1.92 8.55 -2.75
C VAL A 53 2.64 7.58 -3.68
N GLN A 54 3.81 7.96 -4.18
CA GLN A 54 4.62 7.13 -5.08
C GLN A 54 5.31 5.92 -4.40
N THR A 55 5.11 5.71 -3.09
CA THR A 55 5.67 4.59 -2.34
C THR A 55 4.59 3.77 -1.63
N ILE A 56 4.05 4.29 -0.52
CA ILE A 56 2.99 3.67 0.26
C ILE A 56 1.69 3.62 -0.57
N GLY A 57 1.38 4.68 -1.32
CA GLY A 57 0.20 4.70 -2.20
C GLY A 57 0.24 3.60 -3.25
N VAL A 58 1.35 3.47 -3.98
CA VAL A 58 1.58 2.36 -4.93
C VAL A 58 1.44 0.99 -4.24
N SER A 59 2.00 0.85 -3.03
CA SER A 59 1.91 -0.39 -2.26
C SER A 59 0.48 -0.78 -1.90
N ALA A 60 -0.33 0.19 -1.46
CA ALA A 60 -1.74 -0.02 -1.18
C ALA A 60 -2.51 -0.33 -2.46
N ALA A 61 -2.27 0.42 -3.54
CA ALA A 61 -2.97 0.27 -4.81
C ALA A 61 -2.69 -1.08 -5.49
N LEU A 62 -1.51 -1.69 -5.27
CA LEU A 62 -1.21 -3.05 -5.72
C LEU A 62 -1.80 -4.16 -4.82
N GLY A 63 -2.47 -3.81 -3.72
CA GLY A 63 -3.11 -4.77 -2.81
C GLY A 63 -2.13 -5.53 -1.93
N THR A 64 -1.04 -4.87 -1.49
CA THR A 64 -0.14 -5.44 -0.46
C THR A 64 -0.88 -5.72 0.84
N ALA A 65 -0.37 -6.66 1.63
CA ALA A 65 -0.93 -6.96 2.95
C ALA A 65 -0.64 -5.85 3.96
N GLY A 66 0.38 -5.04 3.71
CA GLY A 66 0.74 -3.88 4.52
C GLY A 66 2.11 -3.33 4.14
N VAL A 67 2.51 -2.30 4.89
CA VAL A 67 3.80 -1.63 4.74
C VAL A 67 4.53 -1.63 6.09
N VAL A 68 5.80 -2.00 6.09
CA VAL A 68 6.70 -1.87 7.22
C VAL A 68 7.50 -0.58 7.04
N LEU A 69 7.27 0.38 7.92
CA LEU A 69 7.97 1.66 7.91
C LEU A 69 9.32 1.50 8.59
N TRP A 70 10.38 1.91 7.90
CA TRP A 70 11.73 1.84 8.41
C TRP A 70 12.35 3.22 8.54
N GLY A 71 12.96 3.43 9.71
CA GLY A 71 13.80 4.56 10.02
C GLY A 71 15.17 4.10 10.49
N ASP A 72 16.18 4.92 10.20
CA ASP A 72 17.50 4.71 10.76
C ASP A 72 17.64 5.45 12.10
N LEU A 73 18.68 5.11 12.86
CA LEU A 73 18.90 5.65 14.20
C LEU A 73 19.18 7.17 14.21
N SER A 74 19.43 7.81 13.05
CA SER A 74 19.62 9.26 13.01
C SER A 74 18.37 10.03 13.42
N PHE A 75 17.17 9.45 13.23
CA PHE A 75 15.89 10.11 13.55
C PHE A 75 15.70 10.35 15.05
N SER A 76 16.49 9.67 15.88
CA SER A 76 16.46 9.78 17.33
C SER A 76 17.84 10.06 17.92
N SER A 77 18.72 10.69 17.14
CA SER A 77 20.12 10.95 17.55
C SER A 77 20.27 12.16 18.48
N SER A 78 19.28 13.06 18.50
CA SER A 78 19.21 14.22 19.38
C SER A 78 17.76 14.55 19.71
N GLU A 79 17.55 15.42 20.71
CA GLU A 79 16.22 15.95 21.01
C GLU A 79 15.61 16.68 19.81
N GLU A 80 16.43 17.46 19.10
CA GLU A 80 16.01 18.20 17.89
C GLU A 80 15.55 17.27 16.77
N GLU A 81 16.29 16.18 16.50
CA GLU A 81 15.89 15.18 15.50
C GLU A 81 14.61 14.44 15.88
N CYS A 82 14.42 14.13 17.17
CA CYS A 82 13.17 13.57 17.66
C CYS A 82 11.98 14.51 17.42
N TRP A 83 12.14 15.82 17.62
CA TRP A 83 11.11 16.81 17.32
C TRP A 83 10.83 16.94 15.83
N HIS A 84 11.87 16.92 14.98
CA HIS A 84 11.68 16.87 13.53
C HIS A 84 10.92 15.63 13.08
N LEU A 85 11.22 14.46 13.64
CA LEU A 85 10.45 13.24 13.39
C LEU A 85 9.00 13.42 13.87
N HIS A 86 8.78 13.94 15.08
CA HIS A 86 7.45 14.18 15.62
C HIS A 86 6.61 15.06 14.68
N ASP A 87 7.15 16.20 14.26
CA ASP A 87 6.49 17.13 13.36
C ASP A 87 6.15 16.45 12.03
N TYR A 88 7.06 15.66 11.47
CA TYR A 88 6.81 14.90 10.25
C TYR A 88 5.70 13.84 10.42
N LEU A 89 5.69 13.13 11.56
CA LEU A 89 4.66 12.15 11.89
C LEU A 89 3.28 12.79 12.01
N VAL A 90 3.17 13.93 12.68
CA VAL A 90 1.88 14.60 12.92
C VAL A 90 1.39 15.35 11.69
N SER A 91 2.27 16.05 10.97
CA SER A 91 1.88 16.92 9.86
C SER A 91 1.70 16.20 8.53
N THR A 92 2.48 15.14 8.28
CA THR A 92 2.61 14.56 6.94
C THR A 92 2.31 13.06 6.93
N LEU A 93 3.12 12.26 7.63
CA LEU A 93 3.05 10.80 7.52
C LEU A 93 1.76 10.25 8.14
N GLY A 94 1.41 10.67 9.35
CA GLY A 94 0.24 10.20 10.08
C GLY A 94 -1.06 10.43 9.32
N PRO A 95 -1.37 11.68 8.91
CA PRO A 95 -2.56 11.97 8.11
C PRO A 95 -2.62 11.14 6.82
N TYR A 96 -1.50 11.01 6.11
CA TYR A 96 -1.44 10.23 4.88
C TYR A 96 -1.68 8.72 5.11
N VAL A 97 -1.05 8.13 6.12
CA VAL A 97 -1.24 6.71 6.48
C VAL A 97 -2.68 6.45 6.92
N ILE A 98 -3.31 7.36 7.66
CA ILE A 98 -4.72 7.25 8.04
C ILE A 98 -5.61 7.26 6.79
N ASN A 99 -5.36 8.18 5.85
CA ASN A 99 -6.13 8.28 4.61
C ASN A 99 -6.08 6.97 3.82
N VAL A 100 -4.88 6.51 3.46
CA VAL A 100 -4.71 5.30 2.63
C VAL A 100 -5.24 4.04 3.32
N THR A 101 -5.08 3.94 4.66
CA THR A 101 -5.58 2.80 5.43
C THR A 101 -7.12 2.79 5.45
N ARG A 102 -7.75 3.93 5.72
CA ARG A 102 -9.22 4.05 5.72
C ARG A 102 -9.79 3.78 4.33
N ALA A 103 -9.17 4.30 3.28
CA ALA A 103 -9.58 4.04 1.90
C ALA A 103 -9.49 2.55 1.55
N ALA A 104 -8.37 1.89 1.89
CA ALA A 104 -8.20 0.46 1.65
C ALA A 104 -9.24 -0.39 2.41
N MET A 105 -9.54 -0.04 3.66
CA MET A 105 -10.58 -0.70 4.45
C MET A 105 -11.98 -0.47 3.86
N ALA A 106 -12.31 0.77 3.49
CA ALA A 106 -13.59 1.10 2.87
C ALA A 106 -13.79 0.33 1.56
N CYS A 107 -12.78 0.32 0.68
CA CYS A 107 -12.83 -0.42 -0.57
C CYS A 107 -13.00 -1.94 -0.33
N SER A 108 -12.27 -2.51 0.63
CA SER A 108 -12.42 -3.90 1.02
C SER A 108 -13.86 -4.24 1.43
N HIS A 109 -14.48 -3.41 2.27
CA HIS A 109 -15.85 -3.64 2.71
C HIS A 109 -16.88 -3.43 1.60
N GLN A 110 -16.75 -2.37 0.81
CA GLN A 110 -17.74 -2.00 -0.20
C GLN A 110 -17.69 -2.89 -1.44
N ARG A 111 -16.49 -3.28 -1.89
CA ARG A 111 -16.32 -4.01 -3.15
C ARG A 111 -15.97 -5.47 -2.99
N CYS A 112 -15.27 -5.80 -1.90
CA CYS A 112 -14.75 -7.15 -1.65
C CYS A 112 -15.45 -7.82 -0.46
N HIS A 113 -16.59 -7.29 0.01
CA HIS A 113 -17.37 -7.79 1.15
C HIS A 113 -16.59 -7.94 2.46
N GLY A 114 -15.46 -7.24 2.62
CA GLY A 114 -14.54 -7.43 3.74
C GLY A 114 -13.73 -8.74 3.68
N HIS A 115 -13.83 -9.48 2.58
CA HIS A 115 -13.22 -10.80 2.35
C HIS A 115 -12.09 -10.76 1.32
N GLY A 116 -11.60 -9.57 0.98
CA GLY A 116 -10.46 -9.39 0.10
C GLY A 116 -9.89 -7.98 0.16
N ARG A 117 -8.77 -7.78 -0.53
CA ARG A 117 -8.11 -6.48 -0.71
C ARG A 117 -8.41 -5.93 -2.09
N CYS A 118 -8.57 -4.62 -2.19
CA CYS A 118 -8.58 -3.94 -3.48
C CYS A 118 -7.16 -3.84 -4.05
N ALA A 119 -7.00 -4.12 -5.34
CA ALA A 119 -5.76 -4.00 -6.09
C ALA A 119 -6.06 -3.46 -7.50
N TRP A 120 -5.14 -2.75 -8.14
CA TRP A 120 -5.34 -2.26 -9.51
C TRP A 120 -5.78 -3.36 -10.48
N GLN A 121 -6.75 -3.03 -11.33
CA GLN A 121 -7.17 -3.90 -12.43
C GLN A 121 -6.10 -3.97 -13.51
N ASP A 122 -5.60 -2.81 -13.94
CA ASP A 122 -4.56 -2.68 -14.95
C ASP A 122 -3.39 -1.89 -14.37
N PRO A 123 -2.19 -2.50 -14.25
CA PRO A 123 -1.00 -1.81 -13.77
C PRO A 123 -0.59 -0.60 -14.63
N GLY A 124 -1.15 -0.42 -15.83
CA GLY A 124 -0.98 0.76 -16.68
C GLY A 124 -1.70 2.03 -16.18
N GLN A 125 -2.61 1.92 -15.20
CA GLN A 125 -3.29 3.06 -14.59
C GLN A 125 -2.38 3.74 -13.56
N LEU A 126 -1.50 4.61 -14.03
CA LEU A 126 -0.38 5.16 -13.24
C LEU A 126 -0.75 6.25 -12.23
N GLU A 127 -2.00 6.69 -12.16
CA GLU A 127 -2.38 7.89 -11.38
C GLU A 127 -3.58 7.73 -10.42
N VAL A 128 -4.16 6.52 -10.30
CA VAL A 128 -5.31 6.30 -9.40
C VAL A 128 -4.85 5.61 -8.12
N PHE A 129 -4.98 6.26 -6.98
CA PHE A 129 -4.57 5.70 -5.69
C PHE A 129 -5.77 5.41 -4.78
N LEU A 130 -5.59 4.53 -3.79
CA LEU A 130 -6.59 4.30 -2.74
C LEU A 130 -6.52 5.44 -1.72
N HIS A 131 -7.18 6.55 -2.02
CA HIS A 131 -7.38 7.68 -1.11
C HIS A 131 -8.87 7.95 -0.92
N LEU A 132 -9.23 8.54 0.22
CA LEU A 132 -10.56 9.06 0.45
C LEU A 132 -10.79 10.34 -0.38
N GLU A 133 -12.05 10.61 -0.72
CA GLU A 133 -12.46 11.87 -1.33
C GLU A 133 -12.19 13.06 -0.38
N PRO A 134 -12.14 14.31 -0.88
CA PRO A 134 -11.84 15.49 -0.06
C PRO A 134 -12.79 15.70 1.14
N ASP A 135 -14.04 15.23 1.04
CA ASP A 135 -15.04 15.26 2.11
C ASP A 135 -14.92 14.07 3.09
N GLY A 136 -13.95 13.18 2.87
CA GLY A 136 -13.70 11.97 3.64
C GLY A 136 -14.57 10.78 3.24
N SER A 137 -15.39 10.91 2.20
CA SER A 137 -16.21 9.81 1.69
C SER A 137 -15.37 8.78 0.90
N PRO A 138 -15.81 7.51 0.85
CA PRO A 138 -15.22 6.50 -0.03
C PRO A 138 -15.54 6.82 -1.50
N GLY A 139 -14.55 6.69 -2.39
CA GLY A 139 -14.77 6.80 -3.84
C GLY A 139 -15.43 5.56 -4.45
N ASP A 140 -15.71 5.58 -5.76
CA ASP A 140 -16.38 4.46 -6.46
C ASP A 140 -15.46 3.26 -6.74
N TRP A 141 -14.16 3.43 -6.51
CA TRP A 141 -13.11 2.41 -6.64
C TRP A 141 -13.07 1.68 -7.98
N GLU A 142 -13.66 2.22 -9.06
CA GLU A 142 -13.92 1.49 -10.32
C GLU A 142 -12.66 0.83 -10.90
N SER A 143 -11.51 1.49 -10.77
CA SER A 143 -10.17 1.08 -11.21
C SER A 143 -9.55 -0.11 -10.44
N PHE A 144 -10.20 -0.59 -9.38
CA PHE A 144 -9.69 -1.67 -8.53
C PHE A 144 -10.36 -3.03 -8.81
N SER A 145 -9.79 -4.12 -8.35
CA SER A 145 -10.38 -5.45 -8.36
C SER A 145 -10.09 -6.12 -7.03
N CYS A 146 -10.84 -7.17 -6.71
CA CYS A 146 -10.67 -7.84 -5.43
C CYS A 146 -9.64 -8.98 -5.53
N ARG A 147 -8.67 -8.97 -4.62
CA ARG A 147 -7.80 -10.09 -4.29
C ARG A 147 -8.30 -10.74 -3.01
N CYS A 148 -9.03 -11.84 -3.16
CA CYS A 148 -9.70 -12.49 -2.03
C CYS A 148 -8.73 -13.08 -1.02
N TYR A 149 -9.13 -13.02 0.26
CA TYR A 149 -8.46 -13.73 1.33
C TYR A 149 -8.63 -15.23 1.17
N TRP A 150 -7.81 -15.98 1.91
CA TRP A 150 -7.93 -17.42 1.96
C TRP A 150 -9.33 -17.82 2.43
N GLY A 151 -9.93 -18.81 1.75
CA GLY A 151 -11.31 -19.24 1.98
C GLY A 151 -12.37 -18.48 1.18
N TRP A 152 -12.02 -17.47 0.38
CA TRP A 152 -12.98 -16.68 -0.42
C TRP A 152 -12.63 -16.63 -1.91
N ALA A 153 -13.64 -16.51 -2.76
CA ALA A 153 -13.57 -16.54 -4.21
C ALA A 153 -14.63 -15.64 -4.87
N GLY A 154 -14.57 -15.57 -6.20
CA GLY A 154 -15.41 -14.71 -7.02
C GLY A 154 -14.84 -13.30 -7.21
N PRO A 155 -15.42 -12.49 -8.11
CA PRO A 155 -14.93 -11.16 -8.46
C PRO A 155 -15.02 -10.14 -7.32
N THR A 156 -15.90 -10.39 -6.34
CA THR A 156 -16.16 -9.53 -5.17
C THR A 156 -15.90 -10.25 -3.83
N CYS A 157 -15.25 -11.42 -3.86
CA CYS A 157 -14.93 -12.22 -2.68
C CYS A 157 -16.13 -12.63 -1.80
N GLN A 158 -17.32 -12.75 -2.39
CA GLN A 158 -18.53 -13.10 -1.66
C GLN A 158 -18.72 -14.61 -1.50
N GLU A 159 -18.07 -15.42 -2.35
CA GLU A 159 -18.25 -16.85 -2.38
C GLU A 159 -17.22 -17.54 -1.48
N PRO A 160 -17.62 -18.44 -0.56
CA PRO A 160 -16.65 -19.27 0.14
C PRO A 160 -16.01 -20.26 -0.84
N ARG A 161 -14.68 -20.46 -0.74
CA ARG A 161 -14.01 -21.52 -1.50
C ARG A 161 -14.47 -22.88 -0.99
N PRO A 162 -14.80 -23.83 -1.87
CA PRO A 162 -15.00 -25.21 -1.46
C PRO A 162 -13.76 -25.71 -0.72
N GLU A 163 -13.95 -26.38 0.42
CA GLU A 163 -12.85 -27.11 1.05
C GLU A 163 -12.32 -28.14 0.02
N GLU A 164 -11.03 -28.08 -0.29
CA GLU A 164 -10.39 -29.14 -1.07
C GLU A 164 -10.54 -30.42 -0.25
N ALA A 165 -11.34 -31.36 -0.76
CA ALA A 165 -11.49 -32.68 -0.17
C ALA A 165 -10.11 -33.36 -0.16
N THR A 166 -9.44 -33.34 1.00
CA THR A 166 -8.26 -34.16 1.29
C THR A 166 -8.62 -35.64 1.36
#